data_AF-A0A2J6X3W7-F1
#
_entry.id   AF-A0A2J6X3W7-F1
#
_cell.length_a   1.000
_cell.length_b   1.000
_cell.length_c   1.000
_cell.angle_alpha   90.00
_cell.angle_beta   90.00
_cell.angle_gamma   90.00
#
_symmetry.space_group_name_H-M   'P 1'
#
loop_
_entity.id
_entity.type
_entity.pdbx_description
1 polymer ?
#
loop_
_entity_poly.entity_id
_entity_poly.type
_entity_poly.pdbx_seq_one_letter_code
_entity_poly.pdbx_strand_id
1 'polypeptide(L)'
;AIGDPNAPPWIEYPIGRGRVTQLAFAPEQLADWPGRELFWSTLAQPTLLLPTALGTTAQIATVQEQRLLPVLSELPTLDLPAFAQALTALTWYALALTGILMIGWWRRKVVPAAVLALFAMISSTVGVWWAIANASPTHAAIRLTWIEVLDPAQAQAQTAIVMLSAMPRIENIEFAYPTMIRPLSGVASHLEGMNGSERDLPQLTTQMAVKLKPWQAQGLWATALLPAPAIRAIFTVDQGRLRVDVQNDSPYTLRDTYFVYGDHLLFFGTLRPGARSVARWPLGLPITSTGDSLGQLIIQDLQNNGLLTGPNVEQIARIRGSLIDAVIATLPNRFDPGPFMLAWLNRDPLAGEKFTVELSETLLVLRPPISGQGELNLPAGWLRLDVTDPTTKRCLNDRGIQLSGSTADLHLRLPPALSSLQATSIQVRLESSGSLDNITIQVYNWVTDEWNSIPLTNPANFTIPTANPYLRAGEVRLRINGNLDRLGCVVAAGGVQGEIP
;
A
#
# COMPACT_ATOMS: atom_id res chain seq x y z
N ALA A 1 21.60 -40.38 1.16
CA ALA A 1 20.73 -39.37 0.52
C ALA A 1 19.29 -39.78 0.81
N ILE A 2 18.55 -38.96 1.55
CA ILE A 2 17.11 -39.17 1.77
C ILE A 2 16.43 -38.25 0.75
N GLY A 3 15.88 -38.82 -0.33
CA GLY A 3 15.19 -38.06 -1.39
C GLY A 3 15.26 -38.73 -2.76
N ASP A 4 14.22 -38.54 -3.57
CA ASP A 4 14.17 -38.97 -4.98
C ASP A 4 15.30 -38.25 -5.75
N PRO A 5 16.22 -38.99 -6.41
CA PRO A 5 17.30 -38.40 -7.20
C PRO A 5 16.82 -37.54 -8.38
N ASN A 6 15.54 -37.62 -8.74
CA ASN A 6 14.92 -36.80 -9.77
C ASN A 6 14.24 -35.54 -9.23
N ALA A 7 14.16 -35.37 -7.90
CA ALA A 7 13.60 -34.16 -7.32
C ALA A 7 14.53 -32.97 -7.60
N PRO A 8 14.01 -31.84 -8.08
CA PRO A 8 14.84 -30.69 -8.37
C PRO A 8 15.47 -30.16 -7.07
N PRO A 9 16.74 -29.71 -7.09
CA PRO A 9 17.47 -29.22 -5.91
C PRO A 9 16.83 -27.97 -5.28
N TRP A 10 15.98 -27.29 -6.02
CA TRP A 10 15.10 -26.24 -5.53
C TRP A 10 13.80 -26.23 -6.33
N ILE A 11 12.75 -25.66 -5.75
CA ILE A 11 11.48 -25.39 -6.41
C ILE A 11 11.27 -23.88 -6.37
N GLU A 12 10.88 -23.30 -7.50
CA GLU A 12 10.49 -21.89 -7.56
C GLU A 12 8.98 -21.79 -7.59
N TYR A 13 8.42 -21.04 -6.64
CA TYR A 13 7.02 -20.65 -6.65
C TYR A 13 6.94 -19.22 -7.16
N PRO A 14 6.25 -18.95 -8.29
CA PRO A 14 5.95 -17.59 -8.67
C PRO A 14 5.03 -16.98 -7.62
N ILE A 15 5.44 -15.86 -7.02
CA ILE A 15 4.62 -15.12 -6.06
C ILE A 15 4.62 -13.65 -6.49
N GLY A 16 3.52 -13.23 -7.11
CA GLY A 16 3.39 -11.88 -7.64
C GLY A 16 4.32 -11.63 -8.81
N ARG A 17 5.09 -10.54 -8.71
CA ARG A 17 6.17 -10.19 -9.65
C ARG A 17 7.52 -10.80 -9.29
N GLY A 18 7.57 -11.55 -8.19
CA GLY A 18 8.77 -12.20 -7.70
C GLY A 18 8.63 -13.72 -7.71
N ARG A 19 9.61 -14.36 -7.08
CA ARG A 19 9.63 -15.81 -6.89
C ARG A 19 10.12 -16.12 -5.50
N VAL A 20 9.55 -17.15 -4.90
CA VAL A 20 10.09 -17.79 -3.71
C VAL A 20 10.82 -19.03 -4.17
N THR A 21 12.14 -19.04 -4.01
CA THR A 21 12.97 -20.20 -4.29
C THR A 21 13.11 -21.00 -2.99
N GLN A 22 12.51 -22.18 -2.97
CA GLN A 22 12.62 -23.14 -1.88
C GLN A 22 13.75 -24.11 -2.19
N LEU A 23 14.75 -24.18 -1.32
CA LEU A 23 15.85 -25.13 -1.45
C LEU A 23 15.46 -26.48 -0.85
N ALA A 24 15.88 -27.58 -1.49
CA ALA A 24 15.69 -28.93 -0.98
C ALA A 24 16.67 -29.30 0.16
N PHE A 25 17.58 -28.39 0.51
CA PHE A 25 18.62 -28.55 1.51
C PHE A 25 18.79 -27.26 2.31
N ALA A 26 19.37 -27.37 3.50
CA ALA A 26 19.66 -26.23 4.34
C ALA A 26 20.87 -25.44 3.77
N PRO A 27 20.84 -24.10 3.70
CA PRO A 27 21.92 -23.29 3.14
C PRO A 27 23.31 -23.59 3.72
N GLU A 28 23.38 -23.98 5.00
CA GLU A 28 24.64 -24.31 5.67
C GLU A 28 25.31 -25.55 5.07
N GLN A 29 24.56 -26.45 4.42
CA GLN A 29 25.10 -27.63 3.75
C GLN A 29 25.92 -27.28 2.50
N LEU A 30 25.79 -26.06 1.97
CA LEU A 30 26.61 -25.56 0.87
C LEU A 30 27.87 -24.82 1.35
N ALA A 31 28.12 -24.73 2.67
CA ALA A 31 29.20 -23.91 3.21
C ALA A 31 30.58 -24.23 2.59
N ASP A 32 30.86 -25.53 2.39
CA ASP A 32 32.14 -26.04 1.87
C ASP A 32 32.08 -26.39 0.37
N TRP A 33 30.95 -26.17 -0.30
CA TRP A 33 30.81 -26.51 -1.71
C TRP A 33 31.51 -25.46 -2.60
N PRO A 34 32.47 -25.84 -3.47
CA PRO A 34 33.21 -24.87 -4.30
C PRO A 34 32.31 -24.04 -5.24
N GLY A 35 31.14 -24.57 -5.62
CA GLY A 35 30.18 -23.87 -6.47
C GLY A 35 29.27 -22.87 -5.73
N ARG A 36 29.44 -22.70 -4.41
CA ARG A 36 28.56 -21.89 -3.55
C ARG A 36 28.37 -20.46 -4.04
N GLU A 37 29.46 -19.76 -4.39
CA GLU A 37 29.37 -18.37 -4.84
C GLU A 37 28.66 -18.24 -6.19
N LEU A 38 28.93 -19.15 -7.13
CA LEU A 38 28.25 -19.16 -8.42
C LEU A 38 26.76 -19.49 -8.26
N PHE A 39 26.46 -20.46 -7.39
CA PHE A 39 25.08 -20.83 -7.07
C PHE A 39 24.30 -19.67 -6.46
N TRP A 40 24.85 -19.02 -5.43
CA TRP A 40 24.18 -17.87 -4.81
C TRP A 40 24.13 -16.66 -5.73
N SER A 41 25.14 -16.39 -6.55
CA SER A 41 25.08 -15.28 -7.51
C SER A 41 24.10 -15.53 -8.67
N THR A 42 23.85 -16.80 -9.02
CA THR A 42 22.82 -17.18 -10.00
C THR A 42 21.42 -17.13 -9.40
N LEU A 43 21.28 -17.52 -8.12
CA LEU A 43 20.00 -17.59 -7.42
C LEU A 43 19.58 -16.22 -6.85
N ALA A 44 20.54 -15.45 -6.34
CA ALA A 44 20.37 -14.07 -5.90
C ALA A 44 20.36 -13.15 -7.12
N GLN A 45 19.16 -12.83 -7.59
CA GLN A 45 19.01 -11.71 -8.54
C GLN A 45 19.43 -10.39 -7.86
N PRO A 46 19.88 -9.39 -8.62
CA PRO A 46 20.14 -8.06 -8.08
C PRO A 46 18.89 -7.54 -7.36
N THR A 47 18.96 -7.51 -6.03
CA THR A 47 17.85 -7.06 -5.19
C THR A 47 17.86 -5.54 -5.13
N LEU A 48 16.75 -4.91 -5.52
CA LEU A 48 16.54 -3.51 -5.19
C LEU A 48 16.36 -3.42 -3.68
N LEU A 49 17.30 -2.75 -3.02
CA LEU A 49 17.18 -2.45 -1.60
C LEU A 49 16.31 -1.21 -1.43
N LEU A 50 15.16 -1.39 -0.81
CA LEU A 50 14.22 -0.34 -0.45
C LEU A 50 14.55 0.16 0.98
N PRO A 51 14.65 1.47 1.20
CA PRO A 51 14.82 2.01 2.54
C PRO A 51 13.56 1.75 3.39
N THR A 52 13.77 1.45 4.66
CA THR A 52 12.75 1.22 5.70
C THR A 52 13.17 1.94 6.97
N ALA A 53 12.25 2.09 7.93
CA ALA A 53 12.58 2.66 9.24
C ALA A 53 13.67 1.86 10.00
N LEU A 54 13.87 0.59 9.64
CA LEU A 54 14.79 -0.34 10.30
C LEU A 54 16.07 -0.62 9.48
N GLY A 55 16.29 0.07 8.35
CA GLY A 55 17.43 -0.17 7.46
C GLY A 55 16.99 -0.30 6.01
N THR A 56 17.53 -1.28 5.28
CA THR A 56 17.12 -1.56 3.90
C THR A 56 16.57 -2.97 3.77
N THR A 57 15.58 -3.17 2.89
CA THR A 57 14.97 -4.48 2.63
C THR A 57 14.86 -4.74 1.13
N ALA A 58 15.07 -5.98 0.71
CA ALA A 58 14.77 -6.42 -0.65
C ALA A 58 13.27 -6.78 -0.83
N GLN A 59 12.50 -6.84 0.26
CA GLN A 59 11.12 -7.32 0.25
C GLN A 59 10.12 -6.16 0.28
N ILE A 60 9.38 -6.00 -0.82
CA ILE A 60 8.27 -5.03 -0.97
C ILE A 60 7.24 -5.19 0.17
N ALA A 61 6.93 -6.43 0.53
CA ALA A 61 5.91 -6.72 1.53
C ALA A 61 6.26 -6.19 2.94
N THR A 62 7.55 -6.07 3.28
CA THR A 62 7.99 -5.44 4.55
C THR A 62 7.71 -3.95 4.56
N VAL A 63 7.89 -3.26 3.42
CA VAL A 63 7.59 -1.83 3.29
C VAL A 63 6.08 -1.58 3.38
N GLN A 64 5.28 -2.44 2.74
CA GLN A 64 3.81 -2.37 2.79
C GLN A 64 3.30 -2.56 4.22
N GLU A 65 3.83 -3.57 4.90
CA GLU A 65 3.49 -3.86 6.30
C GLU A 65 3.79 -2.69 7.24
N GLN A 66 4.97 -2.06 7.12
CA GLN A 66 5.32 -0.89 7.93
C GLN A 66 4.34 0.29 7.70
N ARG A 67 3.87 0.48 6.48
CA ARG A 67 2.90 1.55 6.14
C ARG A 67 1.50 1.25 6.65
N LEU A 68 1.11 -0.03 6.69
CA LEU A 68 -0.21 -0.45 7.17
C LEU A 68 -0.29 -0.57 8.70
N LEU A 69 0.84 -0.74 9.38
CA LEU A 69 0.88 -1.03 10.82
C LEU A 69 0.09 -0.04 11.71
N PRO A 70 0.13 1.30 11.48
CA PRO A 70 -0.62 2.25 12.30
C PRO A 70 -2.13 2.06 12.20
N VAL A 71 -2.62 1.56 11.06
CA VAL A 71 -4.03 1.34 10.80
C VAL A 71 -4.47 -0.03 11.26
N LEU A 72 -3.60 -1.03 11.11
CA LEU A 72 -3.86 -2.40 11.55
C LEU A 72 -3.94 -2.51 13.08
N SER A 73 -3.44 -1.52 13.83
CA SER A 73 -3.64 -1.42 15.27
C SER A 73 -4.95 -0.73 15.69
N GLU A 74 -5.67 -0.07 14.77
CA GLU A 74 -6.97 0.56 15.03
C GLU A 74 -8.12 -0.45 14.99
N LEU A 75 -8.00 -1.53 15.76
CA LEU A 75 -9.03 -2.56 15.88
C LEU A 75 -10.36 -1.97 16.40
N PRO A 76 -11.52 -2.44 15.92
CA PRO A 76 -12.81 -2.07 16.47
C PRO A 76 -12.83 -2.30 17.99
N THR A 77 -13.50 -1.41 18.72
CA THR A 77 -13.65 -1.54 20.17
C THR A 77 -14.40 -2.83 20.49
N LEU A 78 -13.88 -3.60 21.44
CA LEU A 78 -14.60 -4.73 22.01
C LEU A 78 -15.71 -4.18 22.91
N ASP A 79 -16.96 -4.41 22.54
CA ASP A 79 -18.10 -4.03 23.36
C ASP A 79 -18.13 -4.90 24.63
N LEU A 80 -17.84 -4.28 25.77
CA LEU A 80 -18.10 -4.91 27.07
C LEU A 80 -19.62 -4.99 27.26
N PRO A 81 -20.19 -6.16 27.59
CA PRO A 81 -21.62 -6.28 27.77
C PRO A 81 -22.08 -5.33 28.88
N ALA A 82 -23.21 -4.66 28.69
CA ALA A 82 -23.77 -3.69 29.65
C ALA A 82 -23.92 -4.28 31.06
N PHE A 83 -24.08 -5.60 31.17
CA PHE A 83 -24.12 -6.34 32.43
C PHE A 83 -22.80 -6.24 33.24
N ALA A 84 -21.64 -6.24 32.58
CA ALA A 84 -20.34 -6.08 33.24
C ALA A 84 -20.18 -4.66 33.82
N GLN A 85 -20.66 -3.63 33.11
CA GLN A 85 -20.67 -2.24 33.58
C GLN A 85 -21.62 -2.07 34.78
N ALA A 86 -22.78 -2.73 34.74
CA ALA A 86 -23.72 -2.75 35.86
C ALA A 86 -23.13 -3.43 37.10
N LEU A 87 -22.40 -4.54 36.92
CA LEU A 87 -21.73 -5.26 38.01
C LEU A 87 -20.59 -4.44 38.60
N THR A 88 -19.71 -3.84 37.80
CA THR A 88 -18.64 -2.97 38.30
C THR A 88 -19.18 -1.75 39.05
N ALA A 89 -20.24 -1.12 38.52
CA ALA A 89 -20.95 -0.04 39.22
C ALA A 89 -21.56 -0.50 40.55
N LEU A 90 -22.19 -1.68 40.57
CA LEU A 90 -22.75 -2.29 41.79
C LEU A 90 -21.65 -2.66 42.80
N THR A 91 -20.47 -3.04 42.33
CA THR A 91 -19.29 -3.31 43.16
C THR A 91 -18.78 -2.04 43.84
N TRP A 92 -18.62 -0.96 43.07
CA TRP A 92 -18.23 0.35 43.60
C TRP A 92 -19.25 0.89 44.57
N TYR A 93 -20.55 0.72 44.26
CA TYR A 93 -21.64 1.07 45.16
C TYR A 93 -21.58 0.28 46.47
N ALA A 94 -21.41 -1.04 46.42
CA ALA A 94 -21.29 -1.88 47.60
C ALA A 94 -20.08 -1.50 48.47
N LEU A 95 -18.92 -1.24 47.85
CA LEU A 95 -17.71 -0.78 48.55
C LEU A 95 -17.92 0.57 49.24
N ALA A 96 -18.51 1.54 48.54
CA ALA A 96 -18.83 2.85 49.10
C ALA A 96 -19.80 2.73 50.28
N LEU A 97 -20.84 1.90 50.16
CA LEU A 97 -21.80 1.64 51.23
C LEU A 97 -21.13 1.00 52.45
N THR A 98 -20.24 0.03 52.25
CA THR A 98 -19.47 -0.56 53.36
C THR A 98 -18.53 0.42 54.04
N GLY A 99 -17.90 1.34 53.29
CA GLY A 99 -17.07 2.41 53.83
C GLY A 99 -17.87 3.37 54.71
N ILE A 100 -19.06 3.80 54.24
CA ILE A 100 -19.97 4.69 54.98
C ILE A 100 -20.48 3.99 56.26
N LEU A 101 -20.87 2.71 56.16
CA LEU A 101 -21.33 1.93 57.30
C LEU A 101 -20.21 1.70 58.34
N MET A 102 -18.95 1.50 57.90
CA MET A 102 -17.80 1.38 58.81
C MET A 102 -17.52 2.66 59.58
N ILE A 103 -17.73 3.84 58.98
CA ILE A 103 -17.57 5.14 59.66
C ILE A 103 -18.62 5.33 60.76
N GLY A 104 -19.85 4.87 60.54
CA GLY A 104 -20.94 5.00 61.52
C GLY A 104 -20.94 3.96 62.65
N TRP A 105 -20.32 2.79 62.46
CA TRP A 105 -20.47 1.62 63.35
C TRP A 105 -19.17 1.16 64.04
N TRP A 106 -18.25 2.09 64.26
CA TRP A 106 -16.85 1.83 64.63
C TRP A 106 -16.60 1.24 66.04
N ARG A 107 -17.59 0.67 66.74
CA ARG A 107 -17.36 0.08 68.08
C ARG A 107 -17.80 -1.34 68.37
N ARG A 108 -18.68 -2.03 67.62
CA ARG A 108 -19.10 -3.39 68.07
C ARG A 108 -19.36 -4.51 67.05
N LYS A 109 -19.33 -4.32 65.72
CA LYS A 109 -19.57 -5.43 64.77
C LYS A 109 -18.79 -5.30 63.45
N VAL A 110 -17.46 -5.43 63.53
CA VAL A 110 -16.55 -5.41 62.36
C VAL A 110 -16.71 -6.65 61.47
N VAL A 111 -17.03 -7.80 62.06
CA VAL A 111 -17.12 -9.10 61.36
C VAL A 111 -18.18 -9.12 60.24
N PRO A 112 -19.45 -8.73 60.44
CA PRO A 112 -20.45 -8.80 59.37
C PRO A 112 -20.19 -7.81 58.22
N ALA A 113 -19.61 -6.64 58.50
CA ALA A 113 -19.22 -5.69 57.45
C ALA A 113 -18.07 -6.23 56.59
N ALA A 114 -17.08 -6.87 57.22
CA ALA A 114 -15.99 -7.54 56.51
C ALA A 114 -16.49 -8.72 55.66
N VAL A 115 -17.44 -9.52 56.17
CA VAL A 115 -18.04 -10.63 55.41
C VAL A 115 -18.81 -10.11 54.20
N LEU A 116 -19.60 -9.04 54.34
CA LEU A 116 -20.31 -8.41 53.22
C LEU A 116 -19.35 -7.84 52.17
N ALA A 117 -18.28 -7.18 52.59
CA ALA A 117 -17.26 -6.68 51.68
C ALA A 117 -16.55 -7.82 50.92
N LEU A 118 -16.22 -8.91 51.62
CA LEU A 118 -15.62 -10.10 51.00
C LEU A 118 -16.60 -10.75 50.00
N PHE A 119 -17.87 -10.89 50.36
CA PHE A 119 -18.89 -11.47 49.48
C PHE A 119 -19.16 -10.61 48.25
N ALA A 120 -19.20 -9.28 48.43
CA ALA A 120 -19.31 -8.33 47.33
C ALA A 120 -18.11 -8.45 46.38
N MET A 121 -16.89 -8.52 46.92
CA MET A 121 -15.65 -8.66 46.14
C MET A 121 -15.59 -10.01 45.40
N ILE A 122 -16.00 -11.11 46.03
CA ILE A 122 -16.03 -12.42 45.38
C ILE A 122 -17.11 -12.43 44.29
N SER A 123 -18.33 -11.96 44.58
CA SER A 123 -19.43 -11.96 43.61
C SER A 123 -19.15 -11.06 42.41
N SER A 124 -18.46 -9.93 42.61
CA SER A 124 -18.06 -9.05 41.52
C SER A 124 -16.95 -9.65 40.69
N THR A 125 -15.96 -10.29 41.31
CA THR A 125 -14.87 -10.96 40.59
C THR A 125 -15.42 -12.11 39.76
N VAL A 126 -16.31 -12.93 40.32
CA VAL A 126 -16.96 -14.04 39.61
C VAL A 126 -17.93 -13.53 38.55
N GLY A 127 -18.70 -12.48 38.84
CA GLY A 127 -19.65 -11.88 37.91
C GLY A 127 -18.97 -11.19 36.73
N VAL A 128 -17.87 -10.47 36.96
CA VAL A 128 -17.04 -9.87 35.91
C VAL A 128 -16.34 -10.96 35.11
N TRP A 129 -15.80 -11.99 35.75
CA TRP A 129 -15.21 -13.14 35.05
C TRP A 129 -16.24 -13.85 34.16
N TRP A 130 -17.44 -14.11 34.68
CA TRP A 130 -18.54 -14.75 33.94
C TRP A 130 -19.08 -13.85 32.81
N ALA A 131 -19.19 -12.54 33.06
CA ALA A 131 -19.65 -11.57 32.06
C ALA A 131 -18.64 -11.40 30.93
N ILE A 132 -17.33 -11.37 31.26
CA ILE A 132 -16.28 -11.42 30.26
C ILE A 132 -16.40 -12.74 29.50
N ALA A 133 -16.48 -13.88 30.21
CA ALA A 133 -16.56 -15.24 29.66
C ALA A 133 -17.74 -15.47 28.69
N ASN A 134 -18.86 -14.77 28.87
CA ASN A 134 -20.08 -14.95 28.08
C ASN A 134 -20.51 -13.71 27.29
N ALA A 135 -19.64 -12.70 27.17
CA ALA A 135 -19.90 -11.54 26.33
C ALA A 135 -20.00 -11.91 24.84
N SER A 136 -20.72 -11.11 24.05
CA SER A 136 -20.63 -11.11 22.58
C SER A 136 -20.38 -9.67 22.10
N PRO A 137 -19.51 -9.41 21.10
CA PRO A 137 -18.44 -10.25 20.57
C PRO A 137 -17.15 -10.10 21.38
N THR A 138 -16.55 -11.22 21.82
CA THR A 138 -15.25 -11.23 22.52
C THR A 138 -14.06 -11.14 21.56
N HIS A 139 -14.32 -10.92 20.28
CA HIS A 139 -13.31 -10.78 19.23
C HIS A 139 -13.61 -9.58 18.35
N ALA A 140 -12.55 -9.01 17.80
CA ALA A 140 -12.59 -8.04 16.73
C ALA A 140 -11.51 -8.41 15.71
N ALA A 141 -11.83 -8.33 14.44
CA ALA A 141 -10.97 -8.64 13.32
C ALA A 141 -11.08 -7.55 12.26
N ILE A 142 -9.93 -7.15 11.73
CA ILE A 142 -9.80 -6.31 10.54
C ILE A 142 -9.18 -7.17 9.43
N ARG A 143 -9.76 -7.09 8.24
CA ARG A 143 -9.24 -7.71 7.03
C ARG A 143 -9.07 -6.65 5.95
N LEU A 144 -7.82 -6.37 5.59
CA LEU A 144 -7.48 -5.50 4.48
C LEU A 144 -6.91 -6.36 3.36
N THR A 145 -7.60 -6.40 2.24
CA THR A 145 -7.16 -7.11 1.03
C THR A 145 -6.88 -6.11 -0.07
N TRP A 146 -5.80 -6.31 -0.81
CA TRP A 146 -5.63 -5.67 -2.10
C TRP A 146 -5.26 -6.69 -3.15
N ILE A 147 -5.73 -6.42 -4.36
CA ILE A 147 -5.62 -7.32 -5.50
C ILE A 147 -4.92 -6.54 -6.61
N GLU A 148 -3.71 -6.95 -6.99
CA GLU A 148 -3.01 -6.40 -8.14
C GLU A 148 -3.18 -7.33 -9.34
N VAL A 149 -3.73 -6.80 -10.44
CA VAL A 149 -3.78 -7.53 -11.71
C VAL A 149 -2.38 -7.56 -12.32
N LEU A 150 -1.82 -8.74 -12.51
CA LEU A 150 -0.47 -8.93 -13.06
C LEU A 150 -0.50 -9.02 -14.58
N ASP A 151 -1.44 -9.82 -15.11
CA ASP A 151 -1.66 -10.04 -16.53
C ASP A 151 -3.17 -10.31 -16.79
N PRO A 152 -3.61 -10.45 -18.05
CA PRO A 152 -5.02 -10.68 -18.36
C PRO A 152 -5.63 -11.97 -17.78
N ALA A 153 -4.82 -12.91 -17.30
CA ALA A 153 -5.25 -14.21 -16.76
C ALA A 153 -5.08 -14.30 -15.23
N GLN A 154 -4.10 -13.61 -14.65
CA GLN A 154 -3.71 -13.74 -13.25
C GLN A 154 -3.70 -12.41 -12.49
N ALA A 155 -4.20 -12.47 -11.26
CA ALA A 155 -4.08 -11.42 -10.27
C ALA A 155 -3.48 -11.97 -8.98
N GLN A 156 -2.79 -11.12 -8.23
CA GLN A 156 -2.27 -11.46 -6.91
C GLN A 156 -3.12 -10.77 -5.84
N ALA A 157 -3.64 -11.54 -4.90
CA ALA A 157 -4.22 -11.00 -3.68
C ALA A 157 -3.21 -11.04 -2.54
N GLN A 158 -3.12 -9.94 -1.81
CA GLN A 158 -2.40 -9.84 -0.56
C GLN A 158 -3.39 -9.35 0.50
N THR A 159 -3.43 -10.05 1.62
CA THR A 159 -4.42 -9.82 2.67
C THR A 159 -3.72 -9.75 4.01
N ALA A 160 -3.87 -8.62 4.70
CA ALA A 160 -3.51 -8.47 6.09
C ALA A 160 -4.75 -8.73 6.95
N ILE A 161 -4.67 -9.69 7.88
CA ILE A 161 -5.72 -9.96 8.86
C ILE A 161 -5.13 -9.71 10.25
N VAL A 162 -5.77 -8.85 11.03
CA VAL A 162 -5.44 -8.64 12.44
C VAL A 162 -6.66 -8.96 13.28
N MET A 163 -6.44 -9.77 14.31
CA MET A 163 -7.47 -10.23 15.23
C MET A 163 -7.07 -9.87 16.65
N LEU A 164 -8.05 -9.50 17.46
CA LEU A 164 -7.92 -9.33 18.90
C LEU A 164 -9.06 -10.08 19.58
N SER A 165 -8.72 -10.83 20.61
CA SER A 165 -9.72 -11.55 21.40
C SER A 165 -9.53 -11.24 22.88
N ALA A 166 -10.63 -11.03 23.61
CA ALA A 166 -10.63 -10.91 25.07
C ALA A 166 -10.39 -12.27 25.77
N MET A 167 -10.49 -13.38 25.04
CA MET A 167 -10.39 -14.75 25.56
C MET A 167 -9.55 -15.66 24.68
N PRO A 168 -9.02 -16.77 25.24
CA PRO A 168 -8.28 -17.72 24.44
C PRO A 168 -9.27 -18.46 23.53
N ARG A 169 -9.02 -18.42 22.22
CA ARG A 169 -9.85 -19.13 21.23
C ARG A 169 -9.01 -19.59 20.05
N ILE A 170 -9.53 -20.56 19.30
CA ILE A 170 -8.94 -20.99 18.04
C ILE A 170 -9.87 -20.50 16.93
N GLU A 171 -9.34 -19.71 16.02
CA GLU A 171 -10.05 -19.25 14.83
C GLU A 171 -9.65 -20.07 13.63
N ASN A 172 -10.63 -20.58 12.90
CA ASN A 172 -10.39 -21.25 11.63
C ASN A 172 -10.63 -20.25 10.50
N ILE A 173 -9.55 -19.80 9.88
CA ILE A 173 -9.59 -18.89 8.74
C ILE A 173 -9.60 -19.73 7.48
N GLU A 174 -10.65 -19.57 6.68
CA GLU A 174 -10.79 -20.22 5.38
C GLU A 174 -10.51 -19.22 4.24
N PHE A 175 -9.79 -19.69 3.24
CA PHE A 175 -9.45 -18.98 2.02
C PHE A 175 -10.06 -19.71 0.82
N ALA A 176 -10.66 -18.97 -0.10
CA ALA A 176 -11.25 -19.56 -1.31
C ALA A 176 -10.21 -20.16 -2.27
N TYR A 177 -8.94 -19.76 -2.13
CA TYR A 177 -7.82 -20.18 -2.98
C TYR A 177 -6.62 -20.63 -2.14
N PRO A 178 -5.75 -21.51 -2.67
CA PRO A 178 -4.49 -21.86 -2.03
C PRO A 178 -3.67 -20.61 -1.74
N THR A 179 -3.36 -20.41 -0.46
CA THR A 179 -2.78 -19.17 0.06
C THR A 179 -1.52 -19.49 0.86
N MET A 180 -0.47 -18.69 0.66
CA MET A 180 0.71 -18.71 1.51
C MET A 180 0.50 -17.74 2.67
N ILE A 181 0.69 -18.21 3.90
CA ILE A 181 0.43 -17.45 5.12
C ILE A 181 1.75 -17.27 5.86
N ARG A 182 1.97 -16.07 6.40
CA ARG A 182 3.12 -15.74 7.25
C ARG A 182 2.66 -14.84 8.41
N PRO A 183 3.41 -14.79 9.53
CA PRO A 183 3.14 -13.81 10.57
C PRO A 183 3.22 -12.39 10.01
N LEU A 184 2.35 -11.52 10.50
CA LEU A 184 2.50 -10.08 10.31
C LEU A 184 3.55 -9.56 11.32
N SER A 185 4.72 -9.20 10.82
CA SER A 185 5.80 -8.59 11.59
C SER A 185 5.38 -7.20 12.10
N GLY A 186 5.46 -7.01 13.43
CA GLY A 186 5.14 -5.74 14.09
C GLY A 186 3.79 -5.69 14.82
N VAL A 187 2.90 -6.67 14.64
CA VAL A 187 1.68 -6.80 15.46
C VAL A 187 1.94 -7.71 16.67
N ALA A 188 1.41 -7.32 17.83
CA ALA A 188 1.80 -7.80 19.15
C ALA A 188 1.38 -9.25 19.47
N SER A 189 2.04 -10.24 18.87
CA SER A 189 2.49 -11.50 19.50
C SER A 189 2.95 -12.49 18.43
N HIS A 190 3.98 -13.28 18.76
CA HIS A 190 4.39 -14.43 17.95
C HIS A 190 3.22 -15.43 17.90
N LEU A 191 2.79 -15.77 16.69
CA LEU A 191 1.74 -16.75 16.44
C LEU A 191 2.36 -18.16 16.51
N GLU A 192 2.12 -18.87 17.61
CA GLU A 192 2.54 -20.26 17.81
C GLU A 192 1.77 -21.20 16.85
N GLY A 193 2.49 -22.09 16.14
CA GLY A 193 1.89 -23.17 15.36
C GLY A 193 1.46 -22.79 13.93
N MET A 194 2.01 -21.72 13.34
CA MET A 194 1.80 -21.45 11.93
C MET A 194 2.67 -22.34 11.04
N ASN A 195 2.10 -22.87 9.96
CA ASN A 195 2.88 -23.38 8.83
C ASN A 195 3.85 -22.28 8.39
N GLY A 196 5.16 -22.55 8.36
CA GLY A 196 6.16 -21.50 8.10
C GLY A 196 6.79 -20.86 9.34
N SER A 197 6.35 -21.19 10.57
CA SER A 197 6.94 -20.67 11.82
C SER A 197 7.86 -21.70 12.49
N GLU A 198 9.00 -21.22 12.95
CA GLU A 198 10.07 -21.91 13.70
C GLU A 198 10.78 -23.11 13.05
N ARG A 199 10.14 -24.01 12.27
CA ARG A 199 10.80 -25.18 11.62
C ARG A 199 10.17 -25.73 10.34
N ASP A 200 8.91 -25.42 10.04
CA ASP A 200 8.24 -25.93 8.84
C ASP A 200 8.30 -24.93 7.70
N LEU A 201 8.46 -25.43 6.47
CA LEU A 201 8.45 -24.60 5.25
C LEU A 201 7.03 -24.03 5.01
N PRO A 202 6.89 -22.78 4.54
CA PRO A 202 5.58 -22.22 4.23
C PRO A 202 4.91 -23.04 3.10
N GLN A 203 3.77 -23.66 3.41
CA GLN A 203 2.97 -24.42 2.46
C GLN A 203 1.71 -23.64 2.06
N LEU A 204 1.29 -23.82 0.80
CA LEU A 204 0.00 -23.32 0.35
C LEU A 204 -1.12 -24.07 1.08
N THR A 205 -2.03 -23.33 1.68
CA THR A 205 -3.20 -23.87 2.38
C THR A 205 -4.45 -23.08 2.04
N THR A 206 -5.61 -23.72 2.12
CA THR A 206 -6.92 -23.07 2.03
C THR A 206 -7.53 -22.83 3.40
N GLN A 207 -6.92 -23.33 4.47
CA GLN A 207 -7.43 -23.18 5.83
C GLN A 207 -6.29 -23.05 6.84
N MET A 208 -6.50 -22.26 7.88
CA MET A 208 -5.53 -22.07 8.95
C MET A 208 -6.21 -21.90 10.30
N ALA A 209 -5.79 -22.70 11.28
CA ALA A 209 -6.23 -22.59 12.66
C ALA A 209 -5.28 -21.65 13.42
N VAL A 210 -5.77 -20.49 13.86
CA VAL A 210 -4.99 -19.47 14.57
C VAL A 210 -5.39 -19.46 16.04
N LYS A 211 -4.43 -19.68 16.93
CA LYS A 211 -4.65 -19.67 18.38
C LYS A 211 -4.54 -18.25 18.95
N LEU A 212 -5.68 -17.63 19.18
CA LEU A 212 -5.80 -16.30 19.77
C LEU A 212 -5.48 -16.31 21.26
N LYS A 213 -4.51 -15.47 21.65
CA LYS A 213 -4.18 -15.17 23.05
C LYS A 213 -5.03 -13.99 23.54
N PRO A 214 -5.52 -14.03 24.81
CA PRO A 214 -6.30 -12.93 25.38
C PRO A 214 -5.56 -11.60 25.35
N TRP A 215 -6.24 -10.53 24.95
CA TRP A 215 -5.76 -9.14 24.96
C TRP A 215 -4.47 -8.91 24.17
N GLN A 216 -4.19 -9.80 23.22
CA GLN A 216 -3.04 -9.70 22.32
C GLN A 216 -3.55 -9.62 20.89
N ALA A 217 -3.14 -8.56 20.18
CA ALA A 217 -3.41 -8.44 18.76
C ALA A 217 -2.52 -9.43 18.00
N GLN A 218 -3.13 -10.23 17.14
CA GLN A 218 -2.46 -11.25 16.36
C GLN A 218 -2.70 -11.00 14.89
N GLY A 219 -1.61 -10.92 14.13
CA GLY A 219 -1.65 -10.55 12.72
C GLY A 219 -1.06 -11.62 11.82
N LEU A 220 -1.70 -11.83 10.67
CA LEU A 220 -1.21 -12.68 9.61
C LEU A 220 -1.29 -11.98 8.27
N TRP A 221 -0.34 -12.34 7.41
CA TRP A 221 -0.25 -11.89 6.03
C TRP A 221 -0.45 -13.08 5.11
N ALA A 222 -1.52 -13.04 4.35
CA ALA A 222 -1.91 -14.03 3.37
C ALA A 222 -1.57 -13.53 1.96
N THR A 223 -1.05 -14.40 1.10
CA THR A 223 -0.78 -14.11 -0.31
C THR A 223 -1.29 -15.25 -1.18
N ALA A 224 -2.11 -14.93 -2.17
CA ALA A 224 -2.72 -15.90 -3.07
C ALA A 224 -2.66 -15.43 -4.52
N LEU A 225 -2.65 -16.39 -5.45
CA LEU A 225 -2.87 -16.15 -6.86
C LEU A 225 -4.33 -16.44 -7.21
N LEU A 226 -4.94 -15.52 -7.94
CA LEU A 226 -6.35 -15.53 -8.33
C LEU A 226 -6.46 -15.43 -9.85
N PRO A 227 -7.56 -15.90 -10.45
CA PRO A 227 -7.89 -15.51 -11.81
C PRO A 227 -8.10 -13.98 -11.87
N ALA A 228 -7.55 -13.34 -12.91
CA ALA A 228 -7.72 -11.91 -13.09
C ALA A 228 -9.22 -11.56 -13.25
N PRO A 229 -9.73 -10.56 -12.52
CA PRO A 229 -11.09 -10.08 -12.75
C PRO A 229 -11.20 -9.52 -14.17
N ALA A 230 -12.26 -9.89 -14.89
CA ALA A 230 -12.50 -9.47 -16.27
C ALA A 230 -12.83 -7.96 -16.33
N ILE A 231 -11.83 -7.10 -16.24
CA ILE A 231 -11.98 -5.64 -16.27
C ILE A 231 -11.05 -5.11 -17.35
N ARG A 232 -11.63 -4.34 -18.26
CA ARG A 232 -10.90 -3.72 -19.36
C ARG A 232 -10.80 -2.24 -19.09
N ALA A 233 -9.59 -1.74 -18.91
CA ALA A 233 -9.32 -0.32 -18.76
C ALA A 233 -8.21 0.05 -19.74
N ILE A 234 -8.40 1.10 -20.54
CA ILE A 234 -7.40 1.55 -21.53
C ILE A 234 -7.31 3.08 -21.48
N PHE A 235 -6.08 3.59 -21.38
CA PHE A 235 -5.79 5.00 -21.62
C PHE A 235 -5.54 5.20 -23.11
N THR A 236 -6.44 5.87 -23.82
CA THR A 236 -6.18 6.26 -25.22
C THR A 236 -5.68 7.69 -25.31
N VAL A 237 -4.60 7.87 -26.06
CA VAL A 237 -4.05 9.16 -26.48
C VAL A 237 -4.21 9.23 -28.00
N ASP A 238 -5.16 10.02 -28.50
CA ASP A 238 -5.48 10.06 -29.94
C ASP A 238 -5.81 11.48 -30.39
N GLN A 239 -5.07 12.01 -31.37
CA GLN A 239 -5.31 13.33 -32.01
C GLN A 239 -5.53 14.47 -31.01
N GLY A 240 -4.69 14.55 -29.97
CA GLY A 240 -4.79 15.56 -28.91
C GLY A 240 -5.97 15.37 -27.95
N ARG A 241 -6.68 14.24 -28.00
CA ARG A 241 -7.71 13.84 -27.04
C ARG A 241 -7.17 12.72 -26.15
N LEU A 242 -7.16 13.00 -24.87
CA LEU A 242 -6.85 12.04 -23.83
C LEU A 242 -8.17 11.48 -23.30
N ARG A 243 -8.38 10.16 -23.39
CA ARG A 243 -9.58 9.50 -22.88
C ARG A 243 -9.24 8.23 -22.14
N VAL A 244 -10.09 7.90 -21.19
CA VAL A 244 -10.03 6.65 -20.44
C VAL A 244 -11.35 5.92 -20.69
N ASP A 245 -11.25 4.65 -21.10
CA ASP A 245 -12.38 3.74 -21.25
C ASP A 245 -12.24 2.64 -20.22
N VAL A 246 -13.29 2.43 -19.42
CA VAL A 246 -13.36 1.40 -18.39
C VAL A 246 -14.62 0.57 -18.59
N GLN A 247 -14.44 -0.73 -18.68
CA GLN A 247 -15.51 -1.71 -18.75
C GLN A 247 -15.33 -2.78 -17.67
N ASN A 248 -16.35 -2.97 -16.85
CA ASN A 248 -16.38 -3.99 -15.83
C ASN A 248 -17.16 -5.20 -16.33
N ASP A 249 -16.46 -6.21 -16.87
CA ASP A 249 -17.05 -7.50 -17.25
C ASP A 249 -16.95 -8.54 -16.12
N SER A 250 -16.47 -8.14 -14.93
CA SER A 250 -16.31 -9.01 -13.79
C SER A 250 -17.65 -9.19 -13.04
N PRO A 251 -17.79 -10.25 -12.24
CA PRO A 251 -18.99 -10.45 -11.42
C PRO A 251 -19.01 -9.55 -10.16
N TYR A 252 -18.03 -8.66 -9.99
CA TYR A 252 -17.88 -7.80 -8.82
C TYR A 252 -18.35 -6.38 -9.14
N THR A 253 -18.95 -5.70 -8.15
CA THR A 253 -19.23 -4.27 -8.28
C THR A 253 -18.00 -3.49 -7.84
N LEU A 254 -17.52 -2.59 -8.70
CA LEU A 254 -16.40 -1.69 -8.44
C LEU A 254 -16.93 -0.39 -7.85
N ARG A 255 -16.78 -0.19 -6.54
CA ARG A 255 -17.17 1.04 -5.85
C ARG A 255 -16.05 2.06 -5.89
N ASP A 256 -16.42 3.32 -5.88
CA ASP A 256 -15.52 4.47 -5.84
C ASP A 256 -14.30 4.31 -6.77
N THR A 257 -14.59 4.09 -8.05
CA THR A 257 -13.57 3.80 -9.05
C THR A 257 -12.80 5.07 -9.40
N TYR A 258 -11.49 5.04 -9.23
CA TYR A 258 -10.58 6.12 -9.63
C TYR A 258 -9.63 5.62 -10.70
N PHE A 259 -9.36 6.48 -11.67
CA PHE A 259 -8.25 6.34 -12.57
C PHE A 259 -7.21 7.40 -12.23
N VAL A 260 -5.97 6.98 -12.05
CA VAL A 260 -4.88 7.81 -11.56
C VAL A 260 -3.73 7.78 -12.56
N TYR A 261 -3.21 8.95 -12.90
CA TYR A 261 -1.95 9.07 -13.62
C TYR A 261 -1.33 10.42 -13.29
N GLY A 262 -0.03 10.45 -13.00
CA GLY A 262 0.53 11.68 -12.48
C GLY A 262 0.04 11.93 -11.04
N ASP A 263 -0.37 13.16 -10.82
CA ASP A 263 -1.08 13.62 -9.61
C ASP A 263 -2.58 13.85 -9.89
N HIS A 264 -3.09 13.32 -11.01
CA HIS A 264 -4.50 13.45 -11.40
C HIS A 264 -5.32 12.26 -10.99
N LEU A 265 -6.53 12.59 -10.58
CA LEU A 265 -7.59 11.66 -10.26
C LEU A 265 -8.75 11.90 -11.21
N LEU A 266 -9.25 10.84 -11.81
CA LEU A 266 -10.49 10.85 -12.57
C LEU A 266 -11.47 9.88 -11.92
N PHE A 267 -12.56 10.41 -11.38
CA PHE A 267 -13.58 9.64 -10.69
C PHE A 267 -14.61 9.06 -11.65
N PHE A 268 -14.81 7.74 -11.60
CA PHE A 268 -15.77 6.99 -12.41
C PHE A 268 -17.01 6.55 -11.62
N GLY A 269 -17.06 6.80 -10.31
CA GLY A 269 -18.17 6.34 -9.47
C GLY A 269 -18.19 4.83 -9.28
N THR A 270 -19.41 4.29 -9.12
CA THR A 270 -19.61 2.85 -8.96
C THR A 270 -19.91 2.18 -10.29
N LEU A 271 -19.08 1.23 -10.72
CA LEU A 271 -19.26 0.43 -11.93
C LEU A 271 -19.79 -0.95 -11.56
N ARG A 272 -21.06 -1.20 -11.85
CA ARG A 272 -21.70 -2.53 -11.70
C ARG A 272 -21.18 -3.52 -12.75
N PRO A 273 -21.34 -4.83 -12.55
CA PRO A 273 -21.09 -5.82 -13.59
C PRO A 273 -21.79 -5.48 -14.91
N GLY A 274 -21.06 -5.55 -16.02
CA GLY A 274 -21.48 -5.17 -17.36
C GLY A 274 -21.46 -3.67 -17.66
N ALA A 275 -21.12 -2.81 -16.70
CA ALA A 275 -21.08 -1.36 -16.92
C ALA A 275 -19.85 -0.94 -17.72
N ARG A 276 -20.04 0.02 -18.62
CA ARG A 276 -18.97 0.72 -19.34
C ARG A 276 -19.08 2.21 -19.09
N SER A 277 -17.94 2.84 -18.85
CA SER A 277 -17.84 4.28 -18.64
C SER A 277 -16.63 4.84 -19.37
N VAL A 278 -16.81 6.02 -19.97
CA VAL A 278 -15.77 6.71 -20.73
C VAL A 278 -15.70 8.13 -20.22
N ALA A 279 -14.50 8.59 -19.90
CA ALA A 279 -14.29 9.95 -19.45
C ALA A 279 -13.09 10.57 -20.17
N ARG A 280 -13.17 11.89 -20.38
CA ARG A 280 -12.08 12.68 -20.96
C ARG A 280 -11.10 13.01 -19.85
N TRP A 281 -9.82 12.86 -20.13
CA TRP A 281 -8.77 13.28 -19.21
C TRP A 281 -8.71 14.81 -19.17
N PRO A 282 -8.65 15.44 -17.99
CA PRO A 282 -8.55 16.88 -17.88
C PRO A 282 -7.26 17.41 -18.53
N LEU A 283 -7.36 18.57 -19.18
CA LEU A 283 -6.22 19.30 -19.73
C LEU A 283 -5.76 20.34 -18.73
N GLY A 284 -4.50 20.28 -18.31
CA GLY A 284 -3.91 21.19 -17.34
C GLY A 284 -3.64 20.50 -16.01
N LEU A 285 -2.36 20.45 -15.64
CA LEU A 285 -1.91 19.73 -14.46
C LEU A 285 -1.46 20.72 -13.37
N PRO A 286 -2.01 20.65 -12.15
CA PRO A 286 -1.37 21.24 -10.99
C PRO A 286 -0.14 20.38 -10.69
N ILE A 287 1.03 20.99 -10.85
CA ILE A 287 2.26 20.48 -10.27
C ILE A 287 2.32 21.14 -8.90
N THR A 288 2.55 20.35 -7.84
CA THR A 288 2.72 20.90 -6.50
C THR A 288 3.94 20.26 -5.82
N SER A 289 4.86 21.09 -5.36
CA SER A 289 6.05 20.71 -4.58
C SER A 289 5.74 20.34 -3.14
N THR A 290 4.54 20.71 -2.68
CA THR A 290 3.96 20.33 -1.40
C THR A 290 2.62 19.64 -1.66
N GLY A 291 2.30 18.59 -0.91
CA GLY A 291 0.98 18.01 -1.02
C GLY A 291 0.80 16.66 -0.37
N ASP A 292 -0.48 16.34 -0.23
CA ASP A 292 -1.03 15.15 0.37
C ASP A 292 -0.57 13.87 -0.34
N SER A 293 -0.59 12.72 0.35
CA SER A 293 -0.38 11.45 -0.33
C SER A 293 -1.52 11.16 -1.34
N LEU A 294 -1.32 10.23 -2.26
CA LEU A 294 -2.38 9.85 -3.20
C LEU A 294 -3.60 9.31 -2.47
N GLY A 295 -3.39 8.52 -1.40
CA GLY A 295 -4.46 8.10 -0.51
C GLY A 295 -5.22 9.28 0.07
N GLN A 296 -4.52 10.28 0.61
CA GLN A 296 -5.15 11.48 1.16
C GLN A 296 -5.93 12.27 0.10
N LEU A 297 -5.40 12.44 -1.12
CA LEU A 297 -6.13 13.12 -2.21
C LEU A 297 -7.45 12.42 -2.55
N ILE A 298 -7.43 11.09 -2.67
CA ILE A 298 -8.63 10.30 -2.97
C ILE A 298 -9.64 10.41 -1.82
N ILE A 299 -9.19 10.33 -0.58
CA ILE A 299 -10.06 10.46 0.59
C ILE A 299 -10.69 11.85 0.67
N GLN A 300 -9.91 12.90 0.42
CA GLN A 300 -10.42 14.27 0.40
C GLN A 300 -11.46 14.47 -0.70
N ASP A 301 -11.23 13.92 -1.90
CA ASP A 301 -12.21 13.95 -2.99
C ASP A 301 -13.51 13.22 -2.61
N LEU A 302 -13.41 12.03 -1.99
CA LEU A 302 -14.57 11.29 -1.50
C LEU A 302 -15.35 12.04 -0.40
N GLN A 303 -14.66 12.73 0.50
CA GLN A 303 -15.27 13.56 1.54
C GLN A 303 -15.96 14.79 0.93
N ASN A 304 -15.29 15.49 0.02
CA ASN A 304 -15.82 16.69 -0.65
C ASN A 304 -17.07 16.37 -1.48
N ASN A 305 -17.13 15.18 -2.08
CA ASN A 305 -18.28 14.71 -2.85
C ASN A 305 -19.37 14.04 -2.00
N GLY A 306 -19.22 14.00 -0.66
CA GLY A 306 -20.21 13.42 0.24
C GLY A 306 -20.38 11.91 0.11
N LEU A 307 -19.36 11.20 -0.39
CA LEU A 307 -19.37 9.74 -0.59
C LEU A 307 -18.88 8.98 0.64
N LEU A 308 -18.14 9.65 1.54
CA LEU A 308 -17.77 9.14 2.86
C LEU A 308 -18.66 9.77 3.94
N THR A 309 -19.71 9.06 4.34
CA THR A 309 -20.67 9.50 5.38
C THR A 309 -20.94 8.41 6.41
N GLY A 310 -21.17 8.80 7.68
CA GLY A 310 -21.51 7.87 8.75
C GLY A 310 -20.73 8.08 10.06
N PRO A 311 -21.01 7.30 11.12
CA PRO A 311 -20.43 7.48 12.44
C PRO A 311 -18.92 7.16 12.54
N ASN A 312 -18.36 6.42 11.57
CA ASN A 312 -16.95 5.98 11.57
C ASN A 312 -16.13 6.51 10.37
N VAL A 313 -16.54 7.65 9.79
CA VAL A 313 -15.93 8.18 8.55
C VAL A 313 -14.42 8.42 8.70
N GLU A 314 -13.98 8.97 9.82
CA GLU A 314 -12.55 9.25 10.04
C GLU A 314 -11.70 7.97 10.07
N GLN A 315 -12.19 6.92 10.73
CA GLN A 315 -11.50 5.63 10.79
C GLN A 315 -11.44 4.99 9.40
N ILE A 316 -12.56 4.96 8.67
CA ILE A 316 -12.62 4.42 7.31
C ILE A 316 -11.71 5.22 6.37
N ALA A 317 -11.69 6.55 6.49
CA ALA A 317 -10.84 7.44 5.72
C ALA A 317 -9.35 7.15 5.97
N ARG A 318 -8.93 7.01 7.24
CA ARG A 318 -7.55 6.63 7.58
C ARG A 318 -7.17 5.25 7.04
N ILE A 319 -8.07 4.28 7.16
CA ILE A 319 -7.85 2.91 6.69
C ILE A 319 -7.66 2.87 5.17
N ARG A 320 -8.61 3.45 4.44
CA ARG A 320 -8.60 3.48 2.97
C ARG A 320 -7.41 4.27 2.43
N GLY A 321 -7.11 5.44 3.01
CA GLY A 321 -5.96 6.26 2.64
C GLY A 321 -4.63 5.51 2.82
N SER A 322 -4.43 4.90 4.00
CA SER A 322 -3.20 4.14 4.28
C SER A 322 -3.06 2.89 3.43
N LEU A 323 -4.18 2.22 3.09
CA LEU A 323 -4.15 1.08 2.18
C LEU A 323 -3.72 1.50 0.77
N ILE A 324 -4.28 2.59 0.23
CA ILE A 324 -3.88 3.14 -1.06
C ILE A 324 -2.39 3.49 -1.05
N ASP A 325 -1.92 4.18 -0.02
CA ASP A 325 -0.51 4.60 0.09
C ASP A 325 0.43 3.41 0.24
N ALA A 326 0.05 2.37 0.98
CA ALA A 326 0.84 1.15 1.12
C ALA A 326 0.96 0.41 -0.22
N VAL A 327 -0.12 0.29 -0.98
CA VAL A 327 -0.09 -0.43 -2.26
C VAL A 327 0.69 0.33 -3.33
N ILE A 328 0.64 1.67 -3.35
CA ILE A 328 1.22 2.49 -4.42
C ILE A 328 2.67 2.87 -4.12
N ALA A 329 3.00 3.26 -2.89
CA ALA A 329 4.34 3.73 -2.55
C ALA A 329 5.40 2.62 -2.47
N THR A 330 5.00 1.36 -2.62
CA THR A 330 5.88 0.19 -2.60
C THR A 330 6.28 -0.30 -3.98
N LEU A 331 5.82 0.37 -5.04
CA LEU A 331 6.17 0.06 -6.40
C LEU A 331 7.58 0.59 -6.70
N PRO A 332 8.56 -0.27 -7.03
CA PRO A 332 9.88 0.17 -7.42
C PRO A 332 9.81 1.22 -8.54
N ASN A 333 10.33 2.43 -8.29
CA ASN A 333 10.43 3.52 -9.27
C ASN A 333 11.12 3.13 -10.59
N ARG A 334 11.78 1.97 -10.66
CA ARG A 334 12.37 1.41 -11.89
C ARG A 334 11.32 1.04 -12.95
N PHE A 335 10.07 0.88 -12.55
CA PHE A 335 8.94 0.76 -13.45
C PHE A 335 8.15 2.05 -13.34
N ASP A 336 8.18 2.85 -14.41
CA ASP A 336 7.24 3.96 -14.57
C ASP A 336 5.85 3.46 -14.11
N PRO A 337 5.22 4.10 -13.11
CA PRO A 337 3.97 3.60 -12.55
C PRO A 337 2.91 3.37 -13.63
N GLY A 338 3.01 4.07 -14.76
CA GLY A 338 1.94 4.11 -15.74
C GLY A 338 0.65 4.63 -15.11
N PRO A 339 -0.46 4.60 -15.84
CA PRO A 339 -1.74 4.86 -15.23
C PRO A 339 -2.15 3.68 -14.35
N PHE A 340 -2.87 3.99 -13.28
CA PHE A 340 -3.50 3.03 -12.40
C PHE A 340 -5.01 3.20 -12.43
N MET A 341 -5.71 2.11 -12.17
CA MET A 341 -7.10 2.15 -11.78
C MET A 341 -7.23 1.51 -10.39
N LEU A 342 -7.93 2.21 -9.51
CA LEU A 342 -8.22 1.80 -8.15
C LEU A 342 -9.73 1.66 -8.01
N ALA A 343 -10.20 0.59 -7.38
CA ALA A 343 -11.61 0.43 -7.07
C ALA A 343 -11.81 -0.43 -5.83
N TRP A 344 -12.80 -0.09 -5.01
CA TRP A 344 -13.19 -0.90 -3.86
C TRP A 344 -14.15 -2.00 -4.29
N LEU A 345 -13.78 -3.26 -4.09
CA LEU A 345 -14.69 -4.36 -4.35
C LEU A 345 -15.81 -4.39 -3.29
N ASN A 346 -16.98 -4.85 -3.72
CA ASN A 346 -18.12 -5.08 -2.83
C ASN A 346 -17.99 -6.38 -2.01
N ARG A 347 -17.11 -7.29 -2.41
CA ARG A 347 -16.81 -8.55 -1.72
C ARG A 347 -15.35 -8.92 -1.94
N ASP A 348 -14.74 -9.54 -0.95
CA ASP A 348 -13.39 -10.08 -1.05
C ASP A 348 -13.43 -11.47 -1.75
N PRO A 349 -12.82 -11.65 -2.93
CA PRO A 349 -12.78 -12.94 -3.61
C PRO A 349 -11.93 -13.99 -2.89
N LEU A 350 -11.06 -13.59 -1.98
CA LEU A 350 -10.23 -14.50 -1.19
C LEU A 350 -10.94 -14.95 0.09
N ALA A 351 -12.03 -14.30 0.51
CA ALA A 351 -12.71 -14.63 1.76
C ALA A 351 -13.45 -15.97 1.65
N GLY A 352 -13.20 -16.86 2.62
CA GLY A 352 -14.05 -18.03 2.85
C GLY A 352 -15.34 -17.67 3.58
N GLU A 353 -16.27 -18.62 3.66
CA GLU A 353 -17.64 -18.37 4.15
C GLU A 353 -17.75 -18.30 5.69
N LYS A 354 -16.77 -18.84 6.43
CA LYS A 354 -16.91 -19.10 7.88
C LYS A 354 -16.16 -18.13 8.81
N PHE A 355 -15.45 -17.14 8.27
CA PHE A 355 -14.68 -16.19 9.08
C PHE A 355 -15.41 -14.85 9.19
N THR A 356 -15.95 -14.55 10.38
CA THR A 356 -16.59 -13.28 10.67
C THR A 356 -15.54 -12.19 10.86
N VAL A 357 -15.71 -11.06 10.16
CA VAL A 357 -14.83 -9.90 10.25
C VAL A 357 -15.69 -8.66 10.43
N GLU A 358 -15.40 -7.86 11.46
CA GLU A 358 -16.12 -6.63 11.75
C GLU A 358 -15.84 -5.55 10.69
N LEU A 359 -14.61 -5.50 10.17
CA LEU A 359 -14.25 -4.59 9.09
C LEU A 359 -13.45 -5.31 8.00
N SER A 360 -14.01 -5.29 6.79
CA SER A 360 -13.33 -5.80 5.60
C SER A 360 -13.32 -4.74 4.50
N GLU A 361 -12.13 -4.44 4.01
CA GLU A 361 -11.93 -3.56 2.86
C GLU A 361 -11.10 -4.29 1.79
N THR A 362 -11.53 -4.21 0.54
CA THR A 362 -10.87 -4.89 -0.58
C THR A 362 -10.61 -3.90 -1.71
N LEU A 363 -9.34 -3.58 -1.93
CA LEU A 363 -8.89 -2.67 -2.98
C LEU A 363 -8.41 -3.44 -4.21
N LEU A 364 -9.03 -3.22 -5.35
CA LEU A 364 -8.53 -3.68 -6.63
C LEU A 364 -7.62 -2.61 -7.26
N VAL A 365 -6.45 -3.04 -7.72
CA VAL A 365 -5.47 -2.22 -8.43
C VAL A 365 -5.20 -2.82 -9.80
N LEU A 366 -5.45 -2.05 -10.84
CA LEU A 366 -5.14 -2.42 -12.22
C LEU A 366 -4.15 -1.43 -12.84
N ARG A 367 -3.38 -1.91 -13.81
CA ARG A 367 -2.46 -1.11 -14.63
C ARG A 367 -2.93 -1.09 -16.07
N PRO A 368 -3.86 -0.18 -16.41
CA PRO A 368 -4.33 -0.04 -17.77
C PRO A 368 -3.17 0.24 -18.74
N PRO A 369 -3.11 -0.40 -19.91
CA PRO A 369 -2.17 -0.02 -20.93
C PRO A 369 -2.48 1.40 -21.44
N ILE A 370 -1.42 2.10 -21.86
CA ILE A 370 -1.53 3.31 -22.65
C ILE A 370 -1.45 2.92 -24.13
N SER A 371 -2.39 3.41 -24.92
CA SER A 371 -2.40 3.28 -26.37
C SER A 371 -2.37 4.67 -26.98
N GLY A 372 -1.34 4.96 -27.76
CA GLY A 372 -1.24 6.20 -28.54
C GLY A 372 -0.66 5.93 -29.92
N GLN A 373 -1.15 6.65 -30.94
CA GLN A 373 -0.70 6.55 -32.32
C GLN A 373 -0.80 7.92 -33.00
N GLY A 374 0.11 8.19 -33.96
CA GLY A 374 0.12 9.42 -34.74
C GLY A 374 0.49 10.66 -33.93
N GLU A 375 -0.06 11.82 -34.32
CA GLU A 375 0.20 13.09 -33.66
C GLU A 375 -0.39 13.13 -32.24
N LEU A 376 0.49 13.40 -31.27
CA LEU A 376 0.16 13.47 -29.86
C LEU A 376 0.50 14.84 -29.28
N ASN A 377 -0.42 15.33 -28.44
CA ASN A 377 -0.20 16.51 -27.61
C ASN A 377 -0.42 16.11 -26.14
N LEU A 378 0.69 15.82 -25.45
CA LEU A 378 0.71 15.43 -24.05
C LEU A 378 0.96 16.68 -23.19
N PRO A 379 0.01 17.05 -22.30
CA PRO A 379 0.18 18.22 -21.43
C PRO A 379 1.26 18.00 -20.35
N ALA A 380 1.62 19.07 -19.63
CA ALA A 380 2.69 19.04 -18.64
C ALA A 380 2.45 18.09 -17.45
N GLY A 381 3.23 17.04 -17.27
CA GLY A 381 3.09 16.02 -16.22
C GLY A 381 3.02 14.58 -16.75
N TRP A 382 3.12 14.42 -18.08
CA TRP A 382 3.37 13.15 -18.73
C TRP A 382 4.85 12.75 -18.72
N LEU A 383 5.75 13.72 -18.92
CA LEU A 383 7.16 13.56 -18.57
C LEU A 383 7.28 13.76 -17.07
N ARG A 384 7.61 12.70 -16.33
CA ARG A 384 7.73 12.76 -14.86
C ARG A 384 9.16 12.53 -14.43
N LEU A 385 9.52 13.11 -13.29
CA LEU A 385 10.81 12.89 -12.66
C LEU A 385 11.03 11.41 -12.35
N ASP A 386 12.14 10.88 -12.84
CA ASP A 386 12.63 9.56 -12.51
C ASP A 386 13.48 9.63 -11.23
N VAL A 387 12.98 9.00 -10.17
CA VAL A 387 13.59 8.99 -8.83
C VAL A 387 14.25 7.62 -8.55
N THR A 388 14.84 7.01 -9.57
CA THR A 388 15.52 5.70 -9.47
C THR A 388 16.93 5.78 -8.90
N ASP A 389 17.56 6.95 -8.85
CA ASP A 389 18.89 7.10 -8.27
C ASP A 389 18.81 7.01 -6.73
N PRO A 390 19.42 5.99 -6.11
CA PRO A 390 19.38 5.79 -4.66
C PRO A 390 20.13 6.89 -3.87
N THR A 391 20.98 7.67 -4.54
CA THR A 391 21.71 8.78 -3.90
C THR A 391 20.86 10.04 -3.76
N THR A 392 19.75 10.13 -4.50
CA THR A 392 18.87 11.29 -4.46
C THR A 392 17.94 11.23 -3.25
N LYS A 393 18.00 12.26 -2.39
CA LYS A 393 17.07 12.38 -1.26
C LYS A 393 15.68 12.70 -1.78
N ARG A 394 14.69 11.92 -1.37
CA ARG A 394 13.30 12.14 -1.76
C ARG A 394 12.62 13.15 -0.84
N CYS A 395 11.71 13.94 -1.40
CA CYS A 395 10.84 14.79 -0.60
C CYS A 395 9.76 13.97 0.12
N LEU A 396 9.04 14.62 1.03
CA LEU A 396 7.86 14.04 1.68
C LEU A 396 6.88 13.50 0.62
N ASN A 397 6.30 12.33 0.88
CA ASN A 397 5.34 11.65 -0.01
C ASN A 397 5.88 11.30 -1.41
N ASP A 398 7.21 11.23 -1.59
CA ASP A 398 7.86 10.86 -2.86
C ASP A 398 7.49 11.77 -4.06
N ARG A 399 6.93 12.98 -3.81
CA ARG A 399 6.46 13.91 -4.87
C ARG A 399 7.59 14.61 -5.62
N GLY A 400 8.79 14.65 -5.05
CA GLY A 400 9.94 15.36 -5.59
C GLY A 400 11.25 14.86 -5.02
N ILE A 401 12.32 15.58 -5.34
CA ILE A 401 13.66 15.29 -4.86
C ILE A 401 14.32 16.53 -4.27
N GLN A 402 15.17 16.32 -3.28
CA GLN A 402 16.07 17.32 -2.76
C GLN A 402 17.37 17.29 -3.55
N LEU A 403 17.71 18.43 -4.14
CA LEU A 403 18.98 18.64 -4.82
C LEU A 403 20.00 19.23 -3.83
N SER A 404 21.27 18.93 -4.03
CA SER A 404 22.36 19.46 -3.21
C SER A 404 23.61 19.74 -4.04
N GLY A 405 24.41 20.71 -3.60
CA GLY A 405 25.66 21.10 -4.26
C GLY A 405 25.47 22.12 -5.39
N SER A 406 26.39 22.13 -6.36
CA SER A 406 26.42 23.13 -7.43
C SER A 406 25.79 22.68 -8.76
N THR A 407 25.71 21.37 -8.98
CA THR A 407 25.18 20.76 -10.21
C THR A 407 24.41 19.50 -9.85
N ALA A 408 23.24 19.32 -10.47
CA ALA A 408 22.46 18.08 -10.37
C ALA A 408 21.77 17.76 -11.69
N ASP A 409 21.69 16.47 -11.98
CA ASP A 409 21.03 15.95 -13.18
C ASP A 409 19.63 15.45 -12.81
N LEU A 410 18.63 15.92 -13.56
CA LEU A 410 17.24 15.49 -13.49
C LEU A 410 16.92 14.65 -14.72
N HIS A 411 16.25 13.53 -14.49
CA HIS A 411 15.78 12.65 -15.55
C HIS A 411 14.26 12.72 -15.59
N LEU A 412 13.69 13.14 -16.72
CA LEU A 412 12.26 13.11 -16.95
C LEU A 412 11.94 11.97 -17.92
N ARG A 413 10.96 11.13 -17.61
CA ARG A 413 10.57 9.98 -18.43
C ARG A 413 9.10 9.99 -18.78
N LEU A 414 8.82 9.60 -20.03
CA LEU A 414 7.50 9.21 -20.50
C LEU A 414 7.23 7.74 -20.14
N PRO A 415 5.95 7.34 -20.06
CA PRO A 415 5.56 5.95 -20.00
C PRO A 415 6.26 5.10 -21.06
N PRO A 416 6.72 3.88 -20.74
CA PRO A 416 7.39 3.00 -21.69
C PRO A 416 6.59 2.76 -22.97
N ALA A 417 5.26 2.75 -22.87
CA ALA A 417 4.34 2.62 -24.01
C ALA A 417 4.42 3.79 -25.01
N LEU A 418 4.95 4.94 -24.59
CA LEU A 418 5.14 6.14 -25.41
C LEU A 418 6.63 6.42 -25.67
N SER A 419 7.53 5.45 -25.41
CA SER A 419 8.97 5.64 -25.55
C SER A 419 9.45 5.88 -26.99
N SER A 420 8.67 5.46 -27.99
CA SER A 420 8.92 5.68 -29.42
C SER A 420 8.52 7.08 -29.92
N LEU A 421 7.92 7.91 -29.06
CA LEU A 421 7.47 9.24 -29.42
C LEU A 421 8.65 10.13 -29.84
N GLN A 422 8.52 10.75 -31.01
CA GLN A 422 9.46 11.73 -31.53
C GLN A 422 8.93 13.13 -31.19
N ALA A 423 9.64 13.84 -30.30
CA ALA A 423 9.18 15.14 -29.82
C ALA A 423 9.45 16.25 -30.84
N THR A 424 8.44 17.06 -31.13
CA THR A 424 8.59 18.35 -31.82
C THR A 424 8.85 19.46 -30.81
N SER A 425 8.14 19.44 -29.68
CA SER A 425 8.28 20.40 -28.58
C SER A 425 8.18 19.72 -27.22
N ILE A 426 9.00 20.17 -26.26
CA ILE A 426 8.90 19.77 -24.85
C ILE A 426 8.63 21.02 -24.02
N GLN A 427 7.56 21.02 -23.26
CA GLN A 427 7.33 22.00 -22.20
C GLN A 427 7.83 21.42 -20.88
N VAL A 428 8.58 22.18 -20.10
CA VAL A 428 9.02 21.77 -18.76
C VAL A 428 8.54 22.78 -17.74
N ARG A 429 7.97 22.27 -16.66
CA ARG A 429 7.61 23.01 -15.47
C ARG A 429 8.42 22.50 -14.30
N LEU A 430 9.05 23.43 -13.60
CA LEU A 430 9.87 23.20 -12.43
C LEU A 430 9.25 23.96 -11.26
N GLU A 431 9.02 23.27 -10.17
CA GLU A 431 8.57 23.86 -8.92
C GLU A 431 9.55 23.50 -7.82
N SER A 432 9.72 24.43 -6.88
CA SER A 432 10.67 24.33 -5.79
C SER A 432 10.05 24.94 -4.54
N SER A 433 10.26 24.30 -3.38
CA SER A 433 9.86 24.88 -2.10
C SER A 433 10.71 26.11 -1.73
N GLY A 434 11.91 26.22 -2.31
CA GLY A 434 12.81 27.37 -2.20
C GLY A 434 12.82 28.24 -3.47
N SER A 435 13.78 29.17 -3.55
CA SER A 435 13.90 30.08 -4.71
C SER A 435 14.62 29.42 -5.89
N LEU A 436 14.07 29.57 -7.10
CA LEU A 436 14.67 29.16 -8.38
C LEU A 436 15.58 30.23 -8.98
N ASP A 437 15.92 31.29 -8.24
CA ASP A 437 16.72 32.39 -8.77
C ASP A 437 18.17 31.95 -9.05
N ASN A 438 18.74 32.50 -10.13
CA ASN A 438 20.14 32.28 -10.54
C ASN A 438 20.52 30.82 -10.85
N ILE A 439 19.55 29.98 -11.23
CA ILE A 439 19.85 28.67 -11.80
C ILE A 439 19.99 28.75 -13.33
N THR A 440 20.84 27.90 -13.87
CA THR A 440 20.91 27.66 -15.32
C THR A 440 20.51 26.22 -15.60
N ILE A 441 19.77 26.02 -16.69
CA ILE A 441 19.30 24.70 -17.10
C ILE A 441 19.93 24.37 -18.44
N GLN A 442 20.55 23.21 -18.50
CA GLN A 442 21.06 22.60 -19.72
C GLN A 442 20.24 21.36 -20.03
N VAL A 443 20.08 21.05 -21.31
CA VAL A 443 19.44 19.83 -21.77
C VAL A 443 20.46 18.99 -22.52
N TYR A 444 20.45 17.69 -22.28
CA TYR A 444 21.38 16.77 -22.93
C TYR A 444 20.91 16.46 -24.35
N ASN A 445 21.80 16.65 -25.33
CA ASN A 445 21.57 16.34 -26.72
C ASN A 445 22.04 14.91 -27.04
N TRP A 446 21.10 14.01 -27.34
CA TRP A 446 21.37 12.60 -27.63
C TRP A 446 22.03 12.35 -29.00
N VAL A 447 22.08 13.37 -29.86
CA VAL A 447 22.68 13.31 -31.20
C VAL A 447 24.15 13.73 -31.14
N THR A 448 24.46 14.78 -30.39
CA THR A 448 25.83 15.31 -30.28
C THR A 448 26.58 14.83 -29.04
N ASP A 449 25.90 14.20 -28.08
CA ASP A 449 26.48 13.79 -26.79
C ASP A 449 26.99 14.99 -25.96
N GLU A 450 26.30 16.14 -26.06
CA GLU A 450 26.68 17.39 -25.40
C GLU A 450 25.53 18.01 -24.60
N TRP A 451 25.88 18.82 -23.60
CA TRP A 451 24.92 19.60 -22.81
C TRP A 451 24.70 20.97 -23.46
N ASN A 452 23.48 21.21 -23.93
CA ASN A 452 23.09 22.46 -24.56
C ASN A 452 22.39 23.37 -23.55
N SER A 453 22.87 24.61 -23.40
CA SER A 453 22.20 25.62 -22.56
C SER A 453 20.91 26.09 -23.24
N ILE A 454 19.80 26.09 -22.49
CA ILE A 454 18.53 26.64 -22.97
C ILE A 454 18.44 28.09 -22.50
N PRO A 455 18.13 29.05 -23.39
CA PRO A 455 17.85 30.42 -22.96
C PRO A 455 16.55 30.43 -22.13
N LEU A 456 16.66 30.66 -20.83
CA LEU A 456 15.52 30.71 -19.91
C LEU A 456 15.01 32.14 -19.77
N THR A 457 13.74 32.37 -20.12
CA THR A 457 13.01 33.59 -19.71
C THR A 457 12.41 33.43 -18.31
N ASN A 458 12.03 32.21 -17.95
CA ASN A 458 11.55 31.83 -16.62
C ASN A 458 12.00 30.39 -16.30
N PRO A 459 12.84 30.16 -15.28
CA PRO A 459 13.30 28.81 -14.92
C PRO A 459 12.17 27.89 -14.43
N ALA A 460 11.05 28.43 -13.94
CA ALA A 460 9.92 27.64 -13.46
C ALA A 460 9.04 27.06 -14.59
N ASN A 461 9.04 27.68 -15.77
CA ASN A 461 8.24 27.24 -16.91
C ASN A 461 8.90 27.67 -18.22
N PHE A 462 9.43 26.70 -18.96
CA PHE A 462 10.14 26.93 -20.22
C PHE A 462 9.77 25.88 -21.27
N THR A 463 10.09 26.17 -22.52
CA THR A 463 9.76 25.30 -23.67
C THR A 463 10.99 25.10 -24.54
N ILE A 464 11.14 23.90 -25.07
CA ILE A 464 12.19 23.46 -25.99
C ILE A 464 11.52 23.23 -27.36
N PRO A 465 11.51 24.22 -28.27
CA PRO A 465 10.71 24.19 -29.50
C PRO A 465 11.27 23.30 -30.63
N THR A 466 12.47 22.73 -30.45
CA THR A 466 13.10 21.77 -31.38
C THR A 466 13.56 20.54 -30.61
N ALA A 467 12.59 19.81 -30.08
CA ALA A 467 12.80 18.81 -29.02
C ALA A 467 13.37 17.46 -29.48
N ASN A 468 13.33 17.14 -30.78
CA ASN A 468 13.71 15.84 -31.31
C ASN A 468 15.08 15.32 -30.82
N PRO A 469 16.19 16.10 -30.89
CA PRO A 469 17.49 15.63 -30.39
C PRO A 469 17.57 15.44 -28.87
N TYR A 470 16.59 15.92 -28.10
CA TYR A 470 16.61 15.97 -26.64
C TYR A 470 15.72 14.89 -25.97
N LEU A 471 14.87 14.19 -26.71
CA LEU A 471 14.07 13.06 -26.23
C LEU A 471 14.56 11.76 -26.87
N ARG A 472 14.95 10.77 -26.07
CA ARG A 472 15.30 9.43 -26.58
C ARG A 472 14.75 8.34 -25.69
N ALA A 473 14.06 7.37 -26.30
CA ALA A 473 13.39 6.28 -25.59
C ALA A 473 12.46 6.79 -24.46
N GLY A 474 11.79 7.92 -24.69
CA GLY A 474 10.94 8.57 -23.69
C GLY A 474 11.67 9.34 -22.59
N GLU A 475 13.00 9.45 -22.60
CA GLU A 475 13.79 10.14 -21.58
C GLU A 475 14.33 11.49 -22.05
N VAL A 476 14.21 12.50 -21.18
CA VAL A 476 14.84 13.83 -21.27
C VAL A 476 15.74 14.00 -20.07
N ARG A 477 16.98 14.43 -20.29
CA ARG A 477 17.92 14.77 -19.20
C ARG A 477 18.12 16.27 -19.13
N LEU A 478 17.94 16.81 -17.94
CA LEU A 478 18.16 18.21 -17.63
C LEU A 478 19.29 18.29 -16.60
N ARG A 479 20.18 19.27 -16.74
CA ARG A 479 21.21 19.57 -15.76
C ARG A 479 20.94 20.95 -15.21
N ILE A 480 20.76 21.02 -13.90
CA ILE A 480 20.58 22.28 -13.18
C ILE A 480 21.93 22.65 -12.56
N ASN A 481 22.43 23.84 -12.89
CA ASN A 481 23.61 24.42 -12.23
C ASN A 481 23.21 25.67 -11.44
N GLY A 482 23.74 25.83 -10.24
CA GLY A 482 23.45 26.97 -9.37
C GLY A 482 23.79 26.69 -7.91
N ASN A 483 23.12 27.35 -6.97
CA ASN A 483 23.18 27.01 -5.55
C ASN A 483 21.98 26.13 -5.19
N LEU A 484 22.13 24.81 -5.35
CA LEU A 484 21.00 23.86 -5.28
C LEU A 484 20.51 23.62 -3.86
N ASP A 485 21.35 23.86 -2.85
CA ASP A 485 21.01 23.69 -1.44
C ASP A 485 19.85 24.62 -1.00
N ARG A 486 19.59 25.70 -1.76
CA ARG A 486 18.50 26.65 -1.50
C ARG A 486 17.17 26.29 -2.15
N LEU A 487 17.13 25.29 -3.04
CA LEU A 487 15.92 24.89 -3.74
C LEU A 487 14.97 24.08 -2.82
N GLY A 488 15.51 23.41 -1.81
CA GLY A 488 14.71 22.52 -0.96
C GLY A 488 14.15 21.35 -1.77
N CYS A 489 12.84 21.13 -1.70
CA CYS A 489 12.16 20.12 -2.51
C CYS A 489 11.88 20.62 -3.93
N VAL A 490 12.37 19.90 -4.93
CA VAL A 490 12.18 20.19 -6.36
C VAL A 490 11.27 19.14 -7.00
N VAL A 491 10.29 19.62 -7.77
CA VAL A 491 9.41 18.80 -8.61
C VAL A 491 9.53 19.28 -10.04
N ALA A 492 9.76 18.35 -10.96
CA ALA A 492 9.85 18.62 -12.37
C ALA A 492 8.86 17.74 -13.13
N ALA A 493 8.07 18.38 -13.99
CA ALA A 493 7.11 17.71 -14.84
C ALA A 493 7.08 18.38 -16.21
N GLY A 494 6.95 17.59 -17.27
CA GLY A 494 6.99 18.06 -18.64
C GLY A 494 5.83 17.56 -19.49
N GLY A 495 5.54 18.32 -20.53
CA GLY A 495 4.59 17.97 -21.59
C GLY A 495 5.36 17.77 -22.88
N VAL A 496 4.83 16.93 -23.76
CA VAL A 496 5.47 16.62 -25.04
C VAL A 496 4.45 16.71 -26.15
N GLN A 497 4.80 17.48 -27.17
CA GLN A 497 4.13 17.44 -28.45
C GLN A 497 5.02 16.69 -29.43
N GLY A 498 4.44 15.79 -30.23
CA GLY A 498 5.22 14.94 -31.13
C GLY A 498 4.36 13.94 -31.88
N GLU A 499 5.03 12.96 -32.48
CA GLU A 499 4.39 11.90 -33.24
C GLU A 499 4.93 10.54 -32.80
N ILE A 500 4.05 9.54 -32.71
CA ILE A 500 4.44 8.14 -32.63
C ILE A 500 4.42 7.55 -34.04
N PRO A 501 5.58 7.10 -34.57
CA PRO A 501 5.72 6.58 -35.93
C PRO A 501 5.03 5.23 -36.15
#